data_AF-Q083Q4-F1
#
_entry.id   AF-Q083Q4-F1
#
_cell.length_a   1.000
_cell.length_b   1.000
_cell.length_c   1.000
_cell.angle_alpha   90.00
_cell.angle_beta   90.00
_cell.angle_gamma   90.00
#
_symmetry.space_group_name_H-M   'P 1'
#
loop_
_entity.id
_entity.type
_entity.pdbx_description
1 polymer ?
#
loop_
_entity_poly.entity_id
_entity_poly.type
_entity_poly.pdbx_seq_one_letter_code
_entity_poly.pdbx_strand_id
1 'polypeptide(L)'
;MKLLRILLVLCLIQGCNEMEIKMLSNGSDVKVALRELQSQKKFIEDLGLFYPGAPDELSRVAAEKTINSVLLKLIESSSDNLTEKEFWLTLEVAAKQLGNMDSEEMDRGLSYMEEIMDIYKIESSDGRLNEWRYGFEPSSH
;
A
#
# COMPACT_ATOMS: atom_id res chain seq x y z
N MET A 1 -52.20 25.84 -11.53
CA MET A 1 -51.20 26.02 -10.45
C MET A 1 -50.88 24.76 -9.62
N LYS A 2 -51.50 23.59 -9.86
CA LYS A 2 -51.16 22.35 -9.13
C LYS A 2 -50.11 21.48 -9.83
N LEU A 3 -49.99 21.58 -11.15
CA LEU A 3 -49.01 20.80 -11.95
C LEU A 3 -47.59 21.37 -11.87
N LEU A 4 -47.43 22.68 -11.63
CA LEU A 4 -46.11 23.33 -11.51
C LEU A 4 -45.38 22.93 -10.22
N ARG A 5 -46.09 22.48 -9.18
CA ARG A 5 -45.49 22.03 -7.92
C ARG A 5 -44.91 20.61 -7.98
N ILE A 6 -45.37 19.78 -8.93
CA ILE A 6 -44.89 18.39 -9.07
C ILE A 6 -43.55 18.33 -9.82
N LEU A 7 -43.30 19.28 -10.73
CA LEU A 7 -42.06 19.32 -11.51
C LEU A 7 -40.82 19.73 -10.69
N LEU A 8 -41.01 20.44 -9.56
CA LEU A 8 -39.90 20.95 -8.75
C LEU A 8 -39.33 19.93 -7.74
N VAL A 9 -40.04 18.81 -7.50
CA VAL A 9 -39.64 17.81 -6.50
C VAL A 9 -38.76 16.70 -7.10
N LEU A 10 -38.75 16.53 -8.43
CA LEU A 10 -37.96 15.51 -9.11
C LEU A 10 -36.49 15.90 -9.37
N CYS A 11 -36.10 17.15 -9.13
CA CYS A 11 -34.71 17.62 -9.34
C CYS A 11 -33.78 17.43 -8.13
N LEU A 12 -34.25 16.90 -7.00
CA LEU A 12 -33.43 16.81 -5.77
C LEU A 12 -32.75 15.44 -5.55
N ILE A 13 -32.89 14.49 -6.48
CA ILE A 13 -32.39 13.11 -6.30
C ILE A 13 -31.27 12.72 -7.28
N GLN A 14 -30.70 13.66 -8.02
CA GLN A 14 -29.48 13.40 -8.80
C GLN A 14 -28.25 13.84 -8.02
N GLY A 15 -28.08 13.29 -6.82
CA GLY A 15 -26.74 13.11 -6.27
C GLY A 15 -26.11 11.94 -7.00
N CYS A 16 -25.49 12.19 -8.16
CA CYS A 16 -24.53 11.25 -8.71
C CYS A 16 -23.40 11.12 -7.68
N ASN A 17 -23.45 10.07 -6.86
CA ASN A 17 -22.30 9.70 -6.04
C ASN A 17 -21.32 8.98 -6.97
N GLU A 18 -20.71 9.72 -7.91
CA GLU A 18 -19.51 9.24 -8.59
C GLU A 18 -18.43 9.11 -7.51
N MET A 19 -18.16 7.88 -7.08
CA MET A 19 -16.95 7.59 -6.31
C MET A 19 -15.79 7.98 -7.22
N GLU A 20 -15.20 9.15 -6.97
CA GLU A 20 -13.98 9.57 -7.62
C GLU A 20 -12.92 8.50 -7.38
N ILE A 21 -12.51 7.82 -8.45
CA ILE A 21 -11.46 6.79 -8.36
C ILE A 21 -10.15 7.55 -8.23
N LYS A 22 -9.60 7.60 -7.01
CA LYS A 22 -8.28 8.19 -6.77
C LYS A 22 -7.21 7.39 -7.51
N MET A 23 -6.46 8.10 -8.35
CA MET A 23 -5.36 7.57 -9.14
C MET A 23 -4.03 8.00 -8.54
N LEU A 24 -3.05 7.10 -8.58
CA LEU A 24 -1.67 7.32 -8.22
C LEU A 24 -0.82 7.32 -9.50
N SER A 25 0.10 8.27 -9.61
CA SER A 25 1.05 8.29 -10.71
C SER A 25 1.97 7.06 -10.60
N ASN A 26 2.07 6.30 -11.68
CA ASN A 26 2.93 5.12 -11.82
C ASN A 26 3.82 5.25 -13.07
N GLY A 27 4.29 6.47 -13.31
CA GLY A 27 5.11 6.82 -14.46
C GLY A 27 6.52 6.22 -14.40
N SER A 28 7.36 6.64 -15.35
CA SER A 28 8.71 6.10 -15.51
C SER A 28 9.62 6.37 -14.31
N ASP A 29 9.50 7.53 -13.68
CA ASP A 29 10.28 7.93 -12.51
C ASP A 29 9.96 7.04 -11.30
N VAL A 30 8.67 6.84 -11.02
CA VAL A 30 8.19 5.90 -9.99
C VAL A 30 8.70 4.49 -10.28
N LYS A 31 8.55 4.00 -11.52
CA LYS A 31 9.02 2.66 -11.92
C LYS A 31 10.53 2.50 -11.83
N VAL A 32 11.32 3.56 -12.02
CA VAL A 32 12.78 3.53 -11.81
C VAL A 32 13.09 3.39 -10.32
N ALA A 33 12.49 4.23 -9.47
CA ALA A 33 12.70 4.16 -8.02
C ALA A 33 12.28 2.79 -7.44
N LEU A 34 11.17 2.22 -7.91
CA LEU A 34 10.76 0.86 -7.52
C LEU A 34 11.78 -0.21 -7.92
N ARG A 35 12.40 -0.10 -9.09
CA ARG A 35 13.47 -1.02 -9.53
C ARG A 35 14.73 -0.87 -8.71
N GLU A 36 15.10 0.36 -8.35
CA GLU A 36 16.22 0.63 -7.45
C GLU A 36 15.99 -0.07 -6.11
N LEU A 37 14.81 0.14 -5.49
CA LEU A 37 14.43 -0.55 -4.26
C LEU A 37 14.42 -2.07 -4.45
N GLN A 38 13.88 -2.58 -5.57
CA GLN A 38 13.84 -4.03 -5.86
C GLN A 38 15.23 -4.66 -5.94
N SER A 39 16.22 -3.94 -6.48
CA SER A 39 17.59 -4.43 -6.67
C SER A 39 18.39 -4.59 -5.37
N GLN A 40 17.94 -3.95 -4.28
CA GLN A 40 18.58 -4.05 -2.99
C GLN A 40 18.34 -5.42 -2.35
N LYS A 41 19.37 -5.97 -1.71
CA LYS A 41 19.24 -7.11 -0.82
C LYS A 41 18.46 -6.67 0.43
N LYS A 42 17.39 -7.39 0.78
CA LYS A 42 16.47 -7.01 1.87
C LYS A 42 16.62 -7.92 3.07
N PHE A 43 16.04 -7.46 4.18
CA PHE A 43 15.99 -8.17 5.46
C PHE A 43 17.39 -8.55 6.00
N ILE A 44 18.38 -7.70 5.68
CA ILE A 44 19.69 -7.70 6.32
C ILE A 44 19.66 -6.82 7.58
N GLU A 45 20.66 -6.95 8.44
CA GLU A 45 20.82 -6.09 9.61
C GLU A 45 20.76 -4.62 9.22
N ASP A 46 19.97 -3.85 9.98
CA ASP A 46 19.83 -2.42 9.84
C ASP A 46 19.85 -1.78 11.24
N LEU A 47 21.04 -1.35 11.67
CA LEU A 47 21.26 -0.76 12.98
C LEU A 47 20.50 0.58 13.16
N GLY A 48 20.18 1.29 12.06
CA GLY A 48 19.41 2.52 12.12
C GLY A 48 17.94 2.28 12.48
N LEU A 49 17.42 1.10 12.13
CA LEU A 49 16.06 0.66 12.42
C LEU A 49 15.99 -0.32 13.60
N PHE A 50 17.11 -0.59 14.28
CA PHE A 50 17.22 -1.64 15.30
C PHE A 50 16.74 -3.02 14.84
N TYR A 51 16.80 -3.29 13.54
CA TYR A 51 16.43 -4.58 12.98
C TYR A 51 17.68 -5.46 12.91
N PRO A 52 17.75 -6.60 13.63
CA PRO A 52 18.95 -7.43 13.70
C PRO A 52 19.24 -8.20 12.39
N GLY A 53 18.31 -8.17 11.43
CA GLY A 53 18.33 -9.03 10.26
C GLY A 53 17.51 -10.29 10.48
N ALA A 54 17.06 -10.91 9.39
CA ALA A 54 16.29 -12.14 9.47
C ALA A 54 17.08 -13.26 10.19
N PRO A 55 16.40 -14.14 10.94
CA PRO A 55 17.05 -15.14 11.81
C PRO A 55 17.89 -16.16 11.04
N ASP A 56 17.54 -16.41 9.78
CA ASP A 56 18.28 -17.26 8.86
C ASP A 56 18.02 -16.86 7.40
N GLU A 57 18.82 -17.43 6.49
CA GLU A 57 18.72 -17.12 5.05
C GLU A 57 17.40 -17.57 4.42
N LEU A 58 16.74 -18.60 4.96
CA LEU A 58 15.47 -19.08 4.43
C LEU A 58 14.36 -18.07 4.72
N SER A 59 14.29 -17.60 5.96
CA SER A 59 13.39 -16.55 6.42
C SER A 59 13.66 -15.25 5.66
N ARG A 60 14.94 -14.88 5.50
CA ARG A 60 15.37 -13.70 4.73
C ARG A 60 14.85 -13.72 3.29
N VAL A 61 15.07 -14.83 2.58
CA VAL A 61 14.66 -14.99 1.18
C VAL A 61 13.13 -15.02 1.06
N ALA A 62 12.43 -15.64 2.01
CA ALA A 62 10.98 -15.67 2.01
C ALA A 62 10.40 -14.26 2.17
N ALA A 63 10.86 -13.49 3.16
CA ALA A 63 10.42 -12.13 3.41
C ALA A 63 10.79 -11.19 2.24
N GLU A 64 12.03 -11.27 1.72
CA GLU A 64 12.48 -10.50 0.56
C GLU A 64 11.61 -10.79 -0.67
N LYS A 65 11.27 -12.06 -0.91
CA LYS A 65 10.39 -12.45 -2.02
C LYS A 65 9.02 -11.79 -1.90
N THR A 66 8.45 -11.70 -0.70
CA THR A 66 7.16 -11.04 -0.48
C THR A 66 7.20 -9.56 -0.88
N ILE A 67 8.21 -8.80 -0.44
CA ILE A 67 8.36 -7.39 -0.83
C ILE A 67 8.70 -7.25 -2.32
N ASN A 68 9.60 -8.07 -2.85
CA ASN A 68 9.95 -8.01 -4.28
C ASN A 68 8.76 -8.35 -5.20
N SER A 69 7.78 -9.13 -4.72
CA SER A 69 6.55 -9.42 -5.46
C SER A 69 5.62 -8.22 -5.54
N VAL A 70 5.55 -7.40 -4.49
CA VAL A 70 4.87 -6.09 -4.51
C VAL A 70 5.53 -5.18 -5.55
N LEU A 71 6.84 -5.00 -5.46
CA LEU A 71 7.59 -4.12 -6.36
C LEU A 71 7.41 -4.56 -7.81
N LEU A 72 7.52 -5.86 -8.09
CA LEU A 72 7.32 -6.40 -9.44
C LEU A 72 5.94 -6.05 -9.99
N LYS A 73 4.88 -6.28 -9.19
CA LYS A 73 3.50 -6.01 -9.61
C LYS A 73 3.27 -4.53 -9.91
N LEU A 74 3.86 -3.64 -9.12
CA LEU A 74 3.77 -2.19 -9.32
C LEU A 74 4.55 -1.75 -10.58
N ILE A 75 5.75 -2.31 -10.80
CA ILE A 75 6.59 -2.07 -11.98
C ILE A 75 5.91 -2.54 -13.28
N GLU A 76 5.31 -3.74 -13.25
CA GLU A 76 4.69 -4.38 -14.42
C GLU A 76 3.29 -3.87 -14.76
N SER A 77 2.71 -3.00 -13.93
CA SER A 77 1.44 -2.35 -14.26
C SER A 77 1.57 -1.59 -15.59
N SER A 78 0.74 -1.98 -16.56
CA SER A 78 0.76 -1.47 -17.93
C SER A 78 0.32 -0.01 -18.05
N SER A 79 -0.39 0.50 -17.04
CA SER A 79 -0.83 1.88 -16.96
C SER A 79 0.21 2.73 -16.24
N ASP A 80 0.40 3.96 -16.71
CA ASP A 80 1.15 4.99 -16.01
C ASP A 80 0.35 5.60 -14.84
N ASN A 81 -0.87 5.10 -14.61
CA ASN A 81 -1.67 5.41 -13.44
C ASN A 81 -2.17 4.10 -12.81
N LEU A 82 -2.04 4.01 -11.49
CA LEU A 82 -2.53 2.89 -10.68
C LEU A 82 -3.70 3.40 -9.84
N THR A 83 -4.79 2.64 -9.71
CA THR A 83 -5.82 3.08 -8.74
C THR A 83 -5.27 2.94 -7.33
N GLU A 84 -5.62 3.86 -6.44
CA GLU A 84 -5.22 3.77 -5.03
C GLU A 84 -5.69 2.45 -4.39
N LYS A 85 -6.85 1.94 -4.81
CA LYS A 85 -7.35 0.63 -4.38
C LYS A 85 -6.41 -0.51 -4.78
N GLU A 86 -5.90 -0.53 -6.01
CA GLU A 86 -4.97 -1.57 -6.46
C GLU A 86 -3.63 -1.50 -5.73
N PHE A 87 -3.17 -0.28 -5.43
CA PHE A 87 -1.98 -0.05 -4.63
C PHE A 87 -2.14 -0.66 -3.23
N TRP A 88 -3.18 -0.25 -2.48
CA TRP A 88 -3.40 -0.75 -1.13
C TRP A 88 -3.66 -2.25 -1.08
N LEU A 89 -4.43 -2.80 -2.04
CA LEU A 89 -4.65 -4.24 -2.12
C LEU A 89 -3.34 -5.01 -2.36
N THR A 90 -2.42 -4.43 -3.14
CA THR A 90 -1.12 -5.04 -3.40
C THR A 90 -0.26 -5.09 -2.13
N LEU A 91 -0.27 -4.02 -1.32
CA LEU A 91 0.42 -3.99 -0.03
C LEU A 91 -0.24 -4.91 1.00
N GLU A 92 -1.57 -4.92 1.09
CA GLU A 92 -2.34 -5.75 2.03
C GLU A 92 -2.04 -7.24 1.84
N VAL A 93 -1.94 -7.71 0.59
CA VAL A 93 -1.61 -9.11 0.30
C VAL A 93 -0.22 -9.47 0.83
N ALA A 94 0.76 -8.58 0.70
CA ALA A 94 2.10 -8.79 1.25
C ALA A 94 2.10 -8.74 2.78
N ALA A 95 1.36 -7.80 3.38
CA ALA A 95 1.22 -7.69 4.83
C ALA A 95 0.65 -8.97 5.44
N LYS A 96 -0.40 -9.54 4.82
CA LYS A 96 -0.97 -10.84 5.24
C LYS A 96 0.03 -11.99 5.14
N GLN A 97 0.94 -11.97 4.15
CA GLN A 97 1.98 -13.00 4.02
C GLN A 97 3.05 -12.86 5.11
N LEU A 98 3.56 -11.63 5.30
CA LEU A 98 4.54 -11.29 6.33
C LEU A 98 4.01 -11.55 7.75
N GLY A 99 2.71 -11.34 7.98
CA GLY A 99 2.07 -11.64 9.26
C GLY A 99 2.06 -13.12 9.66
N ASN A 100 2.49 -14.03 8.79
CA ASN A 100 2.74 -15.45 9.13
C ASN A 100 4.22 -15.74 9.45
N MET A 101 5.10 -14.74 9.38
CA MET A 101 6.52 -14.82 9.72
C MET A 101 6.75 -14.32 11.15
N ASP A 102 8.01 -14.20 11.58
CA ASP A 102 8.32 -13.57 12.87
C ASP A 102 7.87 -12.10 12.89
N SER A 103 7.58 -11.59 14.08
CA SER A 103 7.20 -10.19 14.29
C SER A 103 8.22 -9.20 13.71
N GLU A 104 9.52 -9.50 13.78
CA GLU A 104 10.55 -8.60 13.26
C GLU A 104 10.52 -8.51 11.72
N GLU A 105 10.22 -9.61 11.01
CA GLU A 105 10.02 -9.59 9.56
C GLU A 105 8.77 -8.81 9.16
N MET A 106 7.69 -8.93 9.94
CA MET A 106 6.50 -8.12 9.72
C MET A 106 6.82 -6.64 9.91
N ASP A 107 7.50 -6.26 11.00
CA ASP A 107 7.89 -4.87 11.27
C ASP A 107 8.80 -4.30 10.19
N ARG A 108 9.87 -5.02 9.80
CA ARG A 108 10.75 -4.56 8.71
C ARG A 108 10.03 -4.51 7.36
N GLY A 109 9.11 -5.45 7.12
CA GLY A 109 8.26 -5.49 5.95
C GLY A 109 7.35 -4.27 5.82
N LEU A 110 6.77 -3.79 6.94
CA LEU A 110 6.00 -2.56 6.96
C LEU A 110 6.87 -1.33 6.68
N SER A 111 8.10 -1.27 7.17
CA SER A 111 9.02 -0.19 6.81
C SER A 111 9.30 -0.15 5.30
N TYR A 112 9.42 -1.30 4.62
CA TYR A 112 9.50 -1.32 3.16
C TYR A 112 8.20 -0.84 2.48
N MET A 113 7.03 -1.05 3.09
CA MET A 113 5.77 -0.50 2.57
C MET A 113 5.73 1.03 2.71
N GLU A 114 6.30 1.58 3.79
CA GLU A 114 6.50 3.03 3.95
C GLU A 114 7.47 3.58 2.88
N GLU A 115 8.60 2.90 2.63
CA GLU A 115 9.52 3.28 1.53
C GLU A 115 8.82 3.26 0.16
N ILE A 116 7.92 2.29 -0.08
CA ILE A 116 7.09 2.25 -1.29
C ILE A 116 6.10 3.42 -1.31
N MET A 117 5.45 3.73 -0.19
CA MET A 117 4.55 4.88 -0.08
C MET A 117 5.27 6.20 -0.39
N ASP A 118 6.50 6.37 0.11
CA ASP A 118 7.34 7.54 -0.17
C ASP A 118 7.63 7.70 -1.67
N ILE A 119 7.89 6.59 -2.39
CA ILE A 119 8.06 6.61 -3.85
C ILE A 119 6.80 7.13 -4.56
N TYR A 120 5.61 6.77 -4.06
CA TYR A 120 4.33 7.29 -4.55
C TYR A 120 3.91 8.63 -3.93
N LYS A 121 4.73 9.21 -3.05
CA LYS A 121 4.47 10.47 -2.31
C LYS A 121 3.18 10.39 -1.46
N ILE A 122 2.92 9.24 -0.86
CA ILE A 122 1.80 9.00 0.03
C ILE A 122 2.26 9.24 1.47
N GLU A 123 1.83 10.34 2.08
CA GLU A 123 2.27 10.75 3.42
C GLU A 123 1.67 9.93 4.57
N SER A 124 0.53 9.28 4.34
CA SER A 124 -0.23 8.56 5.36
C SER A 124 -0.81 7.28 4.79
N SER A 125 -0.76 6.20 5.58
CA SER A 125 -1.46 4.96 5.25
C SER A 125 -2.93 4.98 5.66
N ASP A 126 -3.40 6.06 6.30
CA ASP A 126 -4.66 6.16 7.04
C ASP A 126 -4.87 4.93 7.95
N GLY A 127 -3.85 4.66 8.77
CA GLY A 127 -3.84 3.58 9.75
C GLY A 127 -3.81 2.14 9.21
N ARG A 128 -3.89 1.93 7.90
CA ARG A 128 -3.81 0.60 7.27
C ARG A 128 -2.60 -0.23 7.73
N LEU A 129 -1.40 0.34 7.81
CA LEU A 129 -0.21 -0.40 8.26
C LEU A 129 -0.35 -0.87 9.71
N ASN A 130 -0.91 -0.04 10.59
CA ASN A 130 -1.20 -0.40 11.98
C ASN A 130 -2.28 -1.48 12.07
N GLU A 131 -3.35 -1.34 11.29
CA GLU A 131 -4.42 -2.34 11.22
C GLU A 131 -3.85 -3.70 10.77
N TRP A 132 -2.98 -3.73 9.76
CA TRP A 132 -2.37 -4.98 9.30
C TRP A 132 -1.40 -5.56 10.32
N ARG A 133 -0.70 -4.73 11.10
CA ARG A 133 0.25 -5.18 12.11
C ARG A 133 -0.40 -5.74 13.37
N TYR A 134 -1.46 -5.09 13.84
CA TYR A 134 -2.03 -5.31 15.17
C TYR A 134 -3.48 -5.81 15.14
N GLY A 135 -4.15 -5.72 13.99
CA GLY A 135 -5.58 -6.01 13.85
C GLY A 135 -6.51 -4.89 14.34
N PHE A 136 -5.95 -3.74 14.73
CA PHE A 136 -6.68 -2.53 15.15
C PHE A 136 -5.77 -1.30 15.02
N GLU A 137 -6.33 -0.10 15.07
CA GLU A 137 -5.56 1.15 15.15
C GLU A 137 -5.29 1.56 16.62
N PRO A 138 -4.03 1.58 17.09
CA PRO A 138 -3.72 1.91 18.49
C PRO A 138 -4.07 3.35 18.90
N SER A 139 -4.16 4.27 17.93
CA SER A 139 -4.47 5.69 18.14
C SER A 139 -5.97 6.01 18.14
N SER A 140 -6.84 5.01 18.07
CA SER A 140 -8.30 5.19 17.96
C SER A 140 -9.05 5.37 19.30
N HIS A 141 -8.34 5.72 20.38
CA HIS A 141 -8.91 5.92 21.72
C HIS A 141 -9.33 7.36 22.03
#